data_AF-A0A6I5CTB1-F1
#
_entry.id   AF-A0A6I5CTB1-F1
#
_cell.length_a   1.000
_cell.length_b   1.000
_cell.length_c   1.000
_cell.angle_alpha   90.00
_cell.angle_beta   90.00
_cell.angle_gamma   90.00
#
_symmetry.space_group_name_H-M   'P 1'
#
loop_
_entity.id
_entity.type
_entity.pdbx_description
1 polymer ?
#
loop_
_entity_poly.entity_id
_entity_poly.type
_entity_poly.pdbx_seq_one_letter_code
_entity_poly.pdbx_strand_id
1 'polypeptide(L)'
;GDDDGLRVPPRLAPVQAVVLAVKDDEAVLAEVRAIGERLRAAGVRVHVDDRVDTPFGRRAVDWELKGVPVRIEVGPRDLAQGSAVLVRRIAGGKEPVAVGALAELVPRVLAEDQALLLAQSRERRARRTAEVTTVAEAVEAAATGWARVPWDVLG
;
A
#
# COMPACT_ATOMS: atom_id res chain seq x y z
N GLY A 1 -9.08 -4.24 -4.01
CA GLY A 1 -7.97 -5.19 -3.83
C GLY A 1 -7.52 -5.70 -5.18
N ASP A 2 -6.65 -6.69 -5.14
CA ASP A 2 -6.19 -7.54 -6.24
C ASP A 2 -6.13 -8.99 -5.72
N ASP A 3 -5.48 -9.89 -6.46
CA ASP A 3 -5.37 -11.30 -6.10
C ASP A 3 -4.54 -11.54 -4.82
N ASP A 4 -3.68 -10.57 -4.45
CA ASP A 4 -2.83 -10.59 -3.26
C ASP A 4 -3.50 -9.92 -2.04
N GLY A 5 -4.79 -9.57 -2.15
CA GLY A 5 -5.60 -9.05 -1.05
C GLY A 5 -5.97 -7.57 -1.13
N LEU A 6 -5.98 -6.88 0.01
CA LEU A 6 -6.45 -5.49 0.07
C LEU A 6 -5.43 -4.51 -0.54
N ARG A 7 -5.95 -3.50 -1.23
CA ARG A 7 -5.19 -2.32 -1.70
C ARG A 7 -5.81 -1.09 -1.05
N VAL A 8 -5.27 -0.67 0.10
CA VAL A 8 -5.87 0.39 0.92
C VAL A 8 -5.20 1.73 0.61
N PRO A 9 -5.96 2.81 0.29
CA PRO A 9 -5.38 4.13 0.12
C PRO A 9 -4.64 4.60 1.40
N PRO A 10 -3.39 5.11 1.29
CA PRO A 10 -2.59 5.54 2.43
C PRO A 10 -3.27 6.53 3.38
N ARG A 11 -4.18 7.39 2.90
CA ARG A 11 -4.93 8.32 3.75
C ARG A 11 -5.99 7.62 4.63
N LEU A 12 -6.48 6.46 4.20
CA LEU A 12 -7.50 5.67 4.90
C LEU A 12 -6.91 4.50 5.68
N ALA A 13 -5.68 4.09 5.38
CA ALA A 13 -5.04 2.94 6.01
C ALA A 13 -4.80 3.19 7.52
N PRO A 14 -5.34 2.37 8.44
CA PRO A 14 -5.10 2.55 9.88
C PRO A 14 -3.61 2.42 10.23
N VAL A 15 -2.93 1.47 9.58
CA VAL A 15 -1.47 1.33 9.55
C VAL A 15 -1.00 1.67 8.15
N GLN A 16 -0.17 2.70 8.02
CA GLN A 16 0.41 3.14 6.75
C GLN A 16 1.71 2.42 6.44
N ALA A 17 2.53 2.21 7.47
CA ALA A 17 3.78 1.48 7.37
C ALA A 17 3.87 0.43 8.49
N VAL A 18 4.39 -0.75 8.16
CA VAL A 18 4.77 -1.76 9.15
C VAL A 18 6.27 -2.01 9.07
N VAL A 19 6.94 -2.03 10.23
CA VAL A 19 8.37 -2.32 10.35
C VAL A 19 8.53 -3.71 10.97
N LEU A 20 9.18 -4.65 10.27
CA LEU A 20 9.32 -6.04 10.68
C LEU A 20 10.77 -6.40 10.93
N ALA A 21 11.01 -7.09 12.06
CA ALA A 21 12.25 -7.82 12.28
C ALA A 21 12.24 -9.11 11.46
N VAL A 22 13.28 -9.40 10.67
CA VAL A 22 13.35 -10.64 9.88
C VAL A 22 13.78 -11.83 10.74
N LYS A 23 14.56 -11.57 11.80
CA LYS A 23 15.12 -12.59 12.70
C LYS A 23 15.14 -12.08 14.14
N ASP A 24 15.16 -13.02 15.09
CA ASP A 24 15.48 -12.75 16.49
C ASP A 24 16.97 -12.40 16.63
N ASP A 25 17.25 -11.10 16.64
CA ASP A 25 18.57 -10.50 16.79
C ASP A 25 18.41 -9.17 17.51
N GLU A 26 19.15 -8.95 18.58
CA GLU A 26 18.96 -7.79 19.46
C GLU A 26 19.16 -6.46 18.74
N ALA A 27 20.16 -6.39 17.84
CA ALA A 27 20.41 -5.19 17.05
C ALA A 27 19.28 -4.93 16.05
N VAL A 28 18.76 -5.99 15.41
CA VAL A 28 17.58 -5.88 14.53
C VAL A 28 16.36 -5.40 15.30
N LEU A 29 16.08 -5.98 16.47
CA LEU A 29 14.91 -5.63 17.28
C LEU A 29 14.98 -4.17 17.78
N ALA A 30 16.16 -3.71 18.18
CA ALA A 30 16.40 -2.32 18.54
C ALA A 30 16.16 -1.40 17.32
N GLU A 31 16.70 -1.76 16.16
CA GLU A 31 16.60 -0.93 14.96
C GLU A 31 15.16 -0.82 14.43
N VAL A 32 14.37 -1.91 14.43
CA VAL A 32 12.97 -1.83 13.98
C VAL A 32 12.13 -0.89 14.85
N ARG A 33 12.40 -0.87 16.17
CA ARG A 33 11.76 0.07 17.09
C ARG A 33 12.20 1.51 16.82
N ALA A 34 13.51 1.72 16.59
CA ALA A 34 14.06 3.04 16.28
C ALA A 34 13.57 3.60 14.93
N ILE A 35 13.45 2.76 13.89
CA ILE A 35 12.81 3.13 12.62
C ILE A 35 11.34 3.49 12.87
N GLY A 36 10.64 2.68 13.67
CA GLY A 36 9.25 2.93 14.04
C GLY A 36 9.04 4.31 14.65
N GLU A 37 9.85 4.70 15.63
CA GLU A 37 9.78 6.02 16.26
C GLU A 37 10.09 7.16 15.30
N ARG A 38 11.11 7.04 14.46
CA ARG A 38 11.45 8.06 13.46
C ARG A 38 10.33 8.29 12.46
N LEU A 39 9.67 7.21 12.02
CA LEU A 39 8.53 7.31 11.10
C LEU A 39 7.29 7.90 11.78
N ARG A 40 7.03 7.57 13.05
CA ARG A 40 5.97 8.21 13.84
C ARG A 40 6.23 9.71 13.99
N ALA A 41 7.47 10.11 14.27
CA ALA A 41 7.87 11.52 14.33
C ALA A 41 7.69 12.25 12.98
N ALA A 42 7.84 11.52 11.86
CA ALA A 42 7.51 12.02 10.52
C ALA A 42 6.01 12.02 10.18
N GLY A 43 5.13 11.72 11.14
CA GLY A 43 3.67 11.74 10.97
C GLY A 43 3.08 10.49 10.33
N VAL A 44 3.84 9.40 10.22
CA VAL A 44 3.36 8.14 9.65
C VAL A 44 2.68 7.29 10.74
N ARG A 45 1.53 6.70 10.41
CA ARG A 45 0.87 5.70 11.27
C ARG A 45 1.60 4.36 11.14
N VAL A 46 2.41 4.02 12.14
CA VAL A 46 3.34 2.88 12.09
C VAL A 46 2.98 1.80 13.08
N HIS A 47 3.00 0.55 12.62
CA HIS A 47 3.05 -0.63 13.46
C HIS A 47 4.47 -1.22 13.45
N VAL A 48 5.00 -1.60 14.61
CA VAL A 48 6.26 -2.33 14.72
C VAL A 48 5.90 -3.77 15.03
N ASP A 49 6.31 -4.69 14.15
CA ASP A 49 6.11 -6.12 14.30
C ASP A 49 7.47 -6.78 14.57
N ASP A 50 7.84 -6.77 15.84
CA ASP A 50 9.06 -7.35 16.39
C ASP A 50 8.83 -8.77 16.96
N ARG A 51 7.67 -9.37 16.66
CA ARG A 51 7.34 -10.75 17.01
C ARG A 51 8.22 -11.71 16.24
N VAL A 52 8.94 -12.58 16.94
CA VAL A 52 9.89 -13.53 16.32
C VAL A 52 9.51 -14.99 16.54
N ASP A 53 8.46 -15.23 17.34
CA ASP A 53 7.80 -16.53 17.52
C ASP A 53 7.06 -16.98 16.26
N THR A 54 6.62 -16.03 15.42
CA THR A 54 5.97 -16.30 14.14
C THR A 54 6.94 -16.09 12.97
N PRO A 55 7.06 -17.05 12.03
CA PRO A 55 7.94 -16.93 10.87
C PRO A 55 7.71 -15.64 10.09
N PHE A 56 8.81 -14.95 9.74
CA PHE A 56 8.78 -13.67 9.03
C PHE A 56 7.89 -13.70 7.78
N GLY A 57 8.02 -14.73 6.94
CA GLY A 57 7.22 -14.86 5.71
C GLY A 57 5.72 -14.87 5.96
N ARG A 58 5.26 -15.52 7.04
CA ARG A 58 3.84 -15.52 7.42
C ARG A 58 3.38 -14.13 7.82
N ARG A 59 4.17 -13.42 8.64
CA ARG A 59 3.84 -12.04 9.06
C ARG A 59 3.81 -11.08 7.86
N ALA A 60 4.78 -11.20 6.95
CA ALA A 60 4.84 -10.41 5.73
C ALA A 60 3.56 -10.57 4.88
N VAL A 61 3.11 -11.81 4.67
CA VAL A 61 1.86 -12.13 3.97
C VAL A 61 0.64 -11.59 4.73
N ASP A 62 0.57 -11.73 6.05
CA ASP A 62 -0.55 -11.21 6.84
C ASP A 62 -0.73 -9.69 6.66
N TRP A 63 0.37 -8.93 6.59
CA TRP A 63 0.33 -7.48 6.38
C TRP A 63 -0.02 -7.10 4.94
N GLU A 64 0.39 -7.92 3.99
CA GLU A 64 0.07 -7.75 2.57
C GLU A 64 -1.41 -7.99 2.28
N LEU A 65 -1.99 -9.04 2.87
CA LEU A 65 -3.42 -9.33 2.81
C LEU A 65 -4.25 -8.20 3.43
N LYS A 66 -3.80 -7.63 4.56
CA LYS A 66 -4.40 -6.45 5.20
C LYS A 66 -4.25 -5.17 4.37
N GLY A 67 -3.40 -5.18 3.34
CA GLY A 67 -3.20 -4.07 2.44
C GLY A 67 -2.45 -2.89 3.04
N VAL A 68 -1.53 -3.15 3.99
CA VAL A 68 -0.67 -2.10 4.54
C VAL A 68 0.17 -1.51 3.40
N PRO A 69 0.13 -0.19 3.15
CA PRO A 69 0.78 0.43 1.99
C PRO A 69 2.28 0.18 1.89
N VAL A 70 3.01 0.31 3.01
CA VAL A 70 4.47 0.18 3.06
C VAL A 70 4.87 -0.87 4.08
N ARG A 71 5.77 -1.77 3.70
CA ARG A 71 6.42 -2.74 4.59
C ARG A 71 7.92 -2.47 4.59
N ILE A 72 8.51 -2.39 5.78
CA ILE A 72 9.95 -2.21 5.97
C ILE A 72 10.46 -3.45 6.67
N GLU A 73 11.37 -4.16 6.02
CA GLU A 73 11.93 -5.41 6.50
C GLU A 73 13.37 -5.16 6.92
N VAL A 74 13.69 -5.50 8.17
CA VAL A 74 15.03 -5.29 8.74
C VAL A 74 15.63 -6.65 9.09
N GLY A 75 16.65 -7.05 8.35
CA GLY A 75 17.43 -8.25 8.62
C GLY A 75 18.86 -7.91 9.07
N PRO A 76 19.58 -8.87 9.68
CA PRO A 76 20.95 -8.64 10.14
C PRO A 76 21.90 -8.22 9.01
N ARG A 77 21.72 -8.79 7.80
CA ARG A 77 22.55 -8.49 6.64
C ARG A 77 22.36 -7.05 6.15
N ASP A 78 21.12 -6.61 6.01
CA ASP A 78 20.80 -5.26 5.55
C ASP A 78 21.24 -4.22 6.60
N LEU A 79 21.00 -4.53 7.88
CA LEU A 79 21.41 -3.67 8.99
C LEU A 79 22.93 -3.48 9.05
N ALA A 80 23.72 -4.53 8.83
CA ALA A 80 25.18 -4.43 8.75
C ALA A 80 25.66 -3.51 7.61
N GLN A 81 24.81 -3.26 6.60
CA GLN A 81 25.07 -2.35 5.49
C GLN A 81 24.39 -0.97 5.68
N GLY A 82 23.77 -0.73 6.83
CA GLY A 82 23.02 0.51 7.11
C GLY A 82 21.74 0.65 6.30
N SER A 83 21.19 -0.45 5.79
CA SER A 83 19.99 -0.49 4.96
C SER A 83 18.85 -1.30 5.60
N ALA A 84 17.65 -1.06 5.11
CA ALA A 84 16.48 -1.88 5.32
C ALA A 84 15.82 -2.12 3.96
N VAL A 85 14.93 -3.09 3.86
CA VAL A 85 14.23 -3.34 2.61
C VAL A 85 12.83 -2.75 2.65
N LEU A 86 12.55 -1.84 1.71
CA LEU A 86 11.24 -1.22 1.54
C LEU A 86 10.44 -1.99 0.48
N VAL A 87 9.21 -2.34 0.82
CA VAL A 87 8.25 -3.01 -0.06
C VAL A 87 6.99 -2.16 -0.15
N ARG A 88 6.51 -1.91 -1.37
CA ARG A 88 5.30 -1.11 -1.63
C ARG A 88 4.15 -2.02 -2.07
N ARG A 89 3.00 -1.89 -1.42
CA ARG A 89 1.80 -2.70 -1.73
C ARG A 89 1.07 -2.26 -3.01
N ILE A 90 1.14 -0.98 -3.34
CA ILE A 90 0.33 -0.38 -4.41
C ILE A 90 1.08 -0.33 -5.73
N ALA A 91 2.26 0.29 -5.73
CA ALA A 91 3.16 0.30 -6.89
C ALA A 91 3.81 -1.08 -7.12
N GLY A 92 3.87 -1.92 -6.08
CA GLY A 92 4.64 -3.16 -6.09
C GLY A 92 6.14 -2.88 -5.95
N GLY A 93 6.92 -3.96 -5.87
CA GLY A 93 8.37 -3.89 -5.84
C GLY A 93 8.97 -3.90 -4.44
N LYS A 94 10.27 -4.21 -4.42
CA LYS A 94 11.11 -4.39 -3.24
C LYS A 94 12.48 -3.80 -3.51
N GLU A 95 12.94 -2.89 -2.67
CA GLU A 95 14.23 -2.22 -2.85
C GLU A 95 14.97 -2.01 -1.52
N PRO A 96 16.30 -2.18 -1.48
CA PRO A 96 17.10 -1.80 -0.33
C PRO A 96 17.19 -0.26 -0.26
N VAL A 97 16.94 0.29 0.92
CA VAL A 97 16.98 1.72 1.20
C VAL A 97 17.82 2.00 2.42
N ALA A 98 18.58 3.10 2.39
CA ALA A 98 19.34 3.52 3.56
C ALA A 98 18.37 3.82 4.72
N VAL A 99 18.68 3.30 5.90
CA VAL A 99 17.84 3.46 7.10
C VAL A 99 17.58 4.94 7.41
N GLY A 100 18.60 5.79 7.25
CA GLY A 100 18.50 7.24 7.46
C GLY A 100 17.55 7.96 6.49
N ALA A 101 17.30 7.41 5.31
CA ALA A 101 16.43 8.01 4.30
C ALA A 101 14.94 7.68 4.50
N LEU A 102 14.61 6.67 5.33
CA LEU A 102 13.23 6.18 5.50
C LEU A 102 12.26 7.26 5.99
N ALA A 103 12.68 8.12 6.91
CA ALA A 103 11.83 9.15 7.51
C ALA A 103 11.33 10.17 6.47
N GLU A 104 12.12 10.45 5.43
CA GLU A 104 11.76 11.32 4.32
C GLU A 104 11.06 10.55 3.18
N LEU A 105 11.58 9.35 2.87
CA LEU A 105 11.12 8.54 1.75
C LEU A 105 9.68 8.03 1.96
N VAL A 106 9.37 7.50 3.15
CA VAL A 106 8.08 6.85 3.41
C VAL A 106 6.89 7.79 3.22
N PRO A 107 6.86 9.01 3.79
CA PRO A 107 5.78 9.97 3.51
C PRO A 107 5.59 10.26 2.02
N ARG A 108 6.69 10.38 1.26
CA ARG A 108 6.66 10.64 -0.17
C ARG A 108 6.02 9.48 -0.94
N VAL A 109 6.47 8.25 -0.72
CA VAL A 109 5.91 7.08 -1.42
C VAL A 109 4.45 6.82 -1.05
N LEU A 110 4.04 7.12 0.19
CA LEU A 110 2.62 7.07 0.59
C LEU A 110 1.78 8.09 -0.18
N ALA A 111 2.31 9.30 -0.45
CA ALA A 111 1.61 10.30 -1.25
C ALA A 111 1.51 9.87 -2.73
N GLU A 112 2.57 9.30 -3.28
CA GLU A 112 2.60 8.72 -4.63
C GLU A 112 1.59 7.58 -4.78
N ASP A 113 1.56 6.62 -3.85
CA ASP A 113 0.64 5.49 -3.86
C ASP A 113 -0.83 5.93 -3.76
N GLN A 114 -1.09 6.96 -2.95
CA GLN A 114 -2.42 7.59 -2.88
C GLN A 114 -2.86 8.18 -4.23
N ALA A 115 -1.95 8.89 -4.90
CA ALA A 115 -2.23 9.48 -6.21
C ALA A 115 -2.43 8.40 -7.28
N LEU A 116 -1.60 7.35 -7.26
CA LEU A 116 -1.67 6.23 -8.19
C LEU A 116 -3.02 5.50 -8.09
N LEU A 117 -3.48 5.17 -6.87
CA LEU A 117 -4.80 4.53 -6.68
C LEU A 117 -5.94 5.39 -7.22
N LEU A 118 -5.89 6.70 -7.00
CA LEU A 118 -6.90 7.62 -7.50
C LEU A 118 -6.89 7.67 -9.04
N ALA A 119 -5.71 7.73 -9.65
CA ALA A 119 -5.56 7.74 -11.10
C ALA A 119 -6.13 6.45 -11.71
N GLN A 120 -5.72 5.28 -11.20
CA GLN A 120 -6.21 3.96 -11.63
C GLN A 120 -7.74 3.84 -11.47
N SER A 121 -8.30 4.33 -10.37
CA SER A 121 -9.74 4.31 -10.12
C SER A 121 -10.51 5.19 -11.13
N ARG A 122 -10.01 6.39 -11.41
CA ARG A 122 -10.61 7.31 -12.38
C ARG A 122 -10.56 6.76 -13.80
N GLU A 123 -9.43 6.19 -14.20
CA GLU A 123 -9.26 5.56 -15.51
C GLU A 123 -10.20 4.35 -15.65
N ARG A 124 -10.24 3.45 -14.66
CA ARG A 124 -11.13 2.29 -14.67
C ARG A 124 -12.60 2.72 -14.77
N ARG A 125 -13.00 3.76 -14.04
CA ARG A 125 -14.35 4.31 -14.13
C ARG A 125 -14.63 4.84 -15.53
N ALA A 126 -13.78 5.72 -16.05
CA ALA A 126 -13.95 6.31 -17.38
C ALA A 126 -14.02 5.25 -18.49
N ARG A 127 -13.10 4.28 -18.49
CA ARG A 127 -13.05 3.20 -19.49
C ARG A 127 -14.28 2.29 -19.45
N ARG A 128 -14.98 2.22 -18.32
CA ARG A 128 -16.17 1.38 -18.13
C ARG A 128 -17.46 2.18 -18.13
N THR A 129 -17.42 3.48 -18.45
CA THR A 129 -18.61 4.31 -18.59
C THR A 129 -18.78 4.66 -20.06
N ALA A 130 -19.88 4.21 -20.67
CA ALA A 130 -20.26 4.59 -22.03
C ALA A 130 -21.21 5.80 -22.00
N GLU A 131 -20.99 6.75 -22.90
CA GLU A 131 -21.98 7.79 -23.22
C GLU A 131 -22.97 7.20 -24.22
N VAL A 132 -24.27 7.24 -23.90
CA VAL A 132 -25.32 6.63 -24.70
C VAL A 132 -26.49 7.59 -24.91
N THR A 133 -27.29 7.35 -25.94
CA THR A 133 -28.41 8.24 -26.32
C THR A 133 -29.78 7.58 -26.22
N THR A 134 -29.83 6.25 -26.00
CA THR A 134 -31.08 5.51 -25.84
C THR A 134 -31.07 4.63 -24.61
N VAL A 135 -32.27 4.28 -24.12
CA VAL A 135 -32.43 3.33 -23.01
C VAL A 135 -31.88 1.95 -23.37
N ALA A 136 -32.08 1.50 -24.63
CA ALA A 136 -31.55 0.21 -25.09
C ALA A 136 -30.03 0.16 -25.02
N GLU A 137 -29.33 1.19 -25.52
CA GLU A 137 -27.87 1.30 -25.41
C GLU A 137 -27.40 1.35 -23.95
N ALA A 138 -28.18 2.01 -23.07
CA ALA A 138 -27.87 2.05 -21.65
C ALA A 138 -27.93 0.66 -21.00
N VAL A 139 -28.93 -0.15 -21.35
CA VAL A 139 -29.06 -1.54 -20.86
C VAL A 139 -27.87 -2.38 -21.32
N GLU A 140 -27.48 -2.29 -22.59
CA GLU A 140 -26.33 -3.03 -23.14
C GLU A 140 -25.01 -2.62 -22.46
N ALA A 141 -24.75 -1.31 -22.34
CA ALA A 141 -23.53 -0.82 -21.69
C ALA A 141 -23.45 -1.19 -20.20
N ALA A 142 -24.58 -1.19 -19.50
CA ALA A 142 -24.66 -1.56 -18.09
C ALA A 142 -24.41 -3.06 -17.82
N ALA A 143 -24.52 -3.93 -18.84
CA ALA A 143 -24.26 -5.36 -18.69
C ALA A 143 -22.83 -5.66 -18.19
N THR A 144 -21.85 -4.83 -18.58
CA THR A 144 -20.46 -4.98 -18.15
C THR A 144 -19.86 -3.70 -17.57
N GLY A 145 -20.60 -2.61 -17.48
CA GLY A 145 -20.08 -1.32 -17.05
C GLY A 145 -21.15 -0.39 -16.51
N TRP A 146 -21.03 0.87 -16.88
CA TRP A 146 -21.97 1.93 -16.55
C TRP A 146 -22.33 2.68 -17.82
N ALA A 147 -23.54 3.23 -17.85
CA ALA A 147 -23.99 4.12 -18.90
C ALA A 147 -24.21 5.52 -18.32
N ARG A 148 -23.87 6.56 -19.08
CA ARG A 148 -24.34 7.92 -18.87
C ARG A 148 -25.34 8.22 -19.98
N VAL A 149 -26.59 8.47 -19.59
CA VAL A 149 -27.71 8.73 -20.50
C VAL A 149 -28.34 10.09 -20.16
N PRO A 150 -28.73 10.90 -21.16
CA PRO A 150 -29.48 12.11 -20.92
C PRO A 150 -30.77 11.84 -20.14
N TRP A 151 -31.10 12.71 -19.19
CA TRP A 151 -32.25 12.50 -18.29
C TRP A 151 -33.60 12.56 -19.04
N ASP A 152 -33.70 13.41 -20.06
CA ASP A 152 -34.87 13.58 -20.91
C ASP A 152 -35.23 12.33 -21.73
N VAL A 153 -34.28 11.42 -21.95
CA VAL A 153 -34.50 10.13 -22.62
C VAL A 153 -35.21 9.11 -21.72
N LEU A 154 -35.25 9.33 -20.40
CA LEU A 154 -35.77 8.37 -19.42
C LEU A 154 -37.29 8.48 -19.16
N GLY A 155 -37.96 9.53 -19.66
CA GLY A 155 -39.38 9.76 -19.45
C GLY A 155 -39.71 10.57 -18.21
#